data_AF-A0A832MJN0-F1
#
_entry.id   AF-A0A832MJN0-F1
#
_cell.length_a   1.000
_cell.length_b   1.000
_cell.length_c   1.000
_cell.angle_alpha   90.00
_cell.angle_beta   90.00
_cell.angle_gamma   90.00
#
_symmetry.space_group_name_H-M   'P 1'
#
loop_
_entity.id
_entity.type
_entity.pdbx_description
1 polymer ?
#
loop_
_entity_poly.entity_id
_entity_poly.type
_entity_poly.pdbx_seq_one_letter_code
_entity_poly.pdbx_strand_id
1 'polypeptide(L)'
;MMVIDYSFLNCMFNSKMKQMQGKTGKTQNFDIFKALTETAEKAKKKRREELLAPLGVKEFFVEGKISINKRTCKGVECKLCVKACPTNALYWQSKGEIGITEELCIYCGACVINCIVDDCIKILRKRENGEVEKFSTPRTFTMLQHNISAKKRQERVKAIFPTIEVYLKRYQP
;
A
#
# COMPACT_ATOMS: atom_id res chain seq x y z
N MET A 1 -63.48 -28.39 -50.30
CA MET A 1 -62.60 -27.22 -50.11
C MET A 1 -61.38 -27.68 -49.31
N MET A 2 -60.50 -28.45 -49.94
CA MET A 2 -59.29 -27.99 -50.63
C MET A 2 -58.29 -27.33 -49.67
N VAL A 3 -57.48 -28.23 -49.12
CA VAL A 3 -56.24 -28.06 -48.35
C VAL A 3 -55.26 -27.24 -49.18
N ILE A 4 -54.69 -26.17 -48.62
CA ILE A 4 -53.58 -25.45 -49.26
C ILE A 4 -52.26 -26.01 -48.72
N ASP A 5 -51.45 -26.46 -49.67
CA ASP A 5 -50.26 -27.30 -49.57
C ASP A 5 -49.07 -26.53 -48.98
N TYR A 6 -48.57 -26.98 -47.82
CA TYR A 6 -47.45 -26.38 -47.06
C TYR A 6 -46.05 -26.70 -47.65
N SER A 7 -45.99 -27.04 -48.93
CA SER A 7 -44.77 -27.40 -49.66
C SER A 7 -44.12 -26.22 -50.41
N PHE A 8 -44.81 -25.06 -50.51
CA PHE A 8 -44.29 -23.87 -51.21
C PHE A 8 -43.53 -22.86 -50.32
N LEU A 9 -43.62 -22.96 -48.99
CA LEU A 9 -42.92 -22.03 -48.08
C LEU A 9 -41.50 -22.49 -47.71
N ASN A 10 -41.12 -23.73 -48.03
CA ASN A 10 -39.84 -24.33 -47.62
C ASN A 10 -38.70 -24.14 -48.65
N CYS A 11 -38.91 -23.40 -49.75
CA CYS A 11 -37.92 -23.24 -50.82
C CYS A 11 -37.09 -21.92 -50.75
N MET A 12 -37.52 -20.91 -49.96
CA MET A 12 -36.72 -19.67 -49.78
C MET A 12 -35.78 -19.72 -48.56
N PHE A 13 -35.79 -20.80 -47.78
CA PHE A 13 -35.02 -20.92 -46.54
C PHE A 13 -33.57 -21.41 -46.72
N ASN A 14 -33.09 -21.67 -47.95
CA ASN A 14 -31.82 -22.41 -48.11
C ASN A 14 -30.90 -21.98 -49.28
N SER A 15 -30.75 -20.68 -49.57
CA SER A 15 -29.80 -20.24 -50.63
C SER A 15 -29.17 -18.84 -50.50
N LYS A 16 -28.96 -18.32 -49.28
CA LYS A 16 -28.03 -17.19 -49.06
C LYS A 16 -27.01 -17.43 -47.94
N MET A 17 -26.50 -18.66 -47.84
CA MET A 17 -25.12 -18.89 -47.40
C MET A 17 -24.16 -18.44 -48.51
N LYS A 18 -23.94 -17.13 -48.63
CA LYS A 18 -22.74 -16.50 -49.20
C LYS A 18 -22.94 -15.00 -49.15
N GLN A 19 -22.39 -14.38 -48.12
CA GLN A 19 -21.43 -13.28 -48.21
C GLN A 19 -21.41 -12.49 -46.90
N MET A 20 -20.19 -12.10 -46.52
CA MET A 20 -19.83 -11.14 -45.49
C MET A 20 -19.74 -11.69 -44.06
N GLN A 21 -18.65 -12.44 -43.85
CA GLN A 21 -17.81 -12.26 -42.67
C GLN A 21 -17.63 -10.76 -42.41
N GLY A 22 -18.28 -10.24 -41.37
CA GLY A 22 -18.39 -8.81 -41.08
C GLY A 22 -18.08 -8.52 -39.62
N LYS A 23 -16.78 -8.41 -39.31
CA LYS A 23 -16.18 -7.71 -38.17
C LYS A 23 -16.72 -8.08 -36.79
N THR A 24 -16.02 -9.01 -36.13
CA THR A 24 -15.95 -9.09 -34.68
C THR A 24 -15.42 -7.76 -34.15
N GLY A 25 -16.32 -6.84 -33.83
CA GLY A 25 -16.01 -5.66 -33.05
C GLY A 25 -15.43 -6.16 -31.73
N LYS A 26 -14.14 -5.92 -31.50
CA LYS A 26 -13.52 -6.12 -30.20
C LYS A 26 -14.33 -5.27 -29.21
N THR A 27 -15.23 -5.90 -28.46
CA THR A 27 -15.77 -5.31 -27.25
C THR A 27 -14.54 -5.02 -26.40
N GLN A 28 -14.15 -3.74 -26.33
CA GLN A 28 -13.13 -3.32 -25.38
C GLN A 28 -13.69 -3.68 -24.02
N ASN A 29 -13.14 -4.72 -23.41
CA ASN A 29 -13.53 -5.19 -22.10
C ASN A 29 -13.10 -4.12 -21.11
N PHE A 30 -13.94 -3.10 -20.93
CA PHE A 30 -13.73 -2.05 -19.98
C PHE A 30 -14.05 -2.64 -18.61
N ASP A 31 -12.99 -2.95 -17.86
CA ASP A 31 -13.12 -3.49 -16.52
C ASP A 31 -13.59 -2.40 -15.56
N ILE A 32 -14.92 -2.28 -15.44
CA ILE A 32 -15.59 -1.33 -14.54
C ILE A 32 -15.11 -1.53 -13.10
N PHE A 33 -14.85 -2.77 -12.67
CA PHE A 33 -14.37 -3.04 -11.32
C PHE A 33 -12.99 -2.42 -11.10
N LYS A 34 -12.08 -2.55 -12.06
CA LYS A 34 -10.76 -1.92 -12.00
C LYS A 34 -10.87 -0.39 -11.92
N ALA A 35 -11.74 0.22 -12.72
CA ALA A 35 -11.95 1.66 -12.68
C ALA A 35 -12.52 2.14 -11.32
N LEU A 36 -13.47 1.39 -10.74
CA LEU A 36 -14.02 1.67 -9.41
C LEU A 36 -12.97 1.52 -8.30
N THR A 37 -12.09 0.50 -8.38
CA THR A 37 -11.01 0.34 -7.39
C THR A 37 -9.98 1.45 -7.50
N GLU A 38 -9.56 1.82 -8.71
CA GLU A 38 -8.59 2.90 -8.93
C GLU A 38 -9.11 4.26 -8.45
N THR A 39 -10.39 4.56 -8.71
CA THR A 39 -11.02 5.81 -8.23
C THR A 39 -11.13 5.83 -6.71
N ALA A 40 -11.49 4.72 -6.08
CA ALA A 40 -11.53 4.60 -4.62
C ALA A 40 -10.14 4.78 -3.98
N GLU A 41 -9.10 4.18 -4.55
CA GLU A 41 -7.71 4.33 -4.08
C GLU A 41 -7.20 5.77 -4.23
N LYS A 42 -7.45 6.40 -5.39
CA LYS A 42 -7.10 7.82 -5.62
C LYS A 42 -7.81 8.74 -4.61
N ALA A 43 -9.09 8.50 -4.34
CA ALA A 43 -9.84 9.27 -3.35
C ALA A 43 -9.28 9.09 -1.93
N LYS A 44 -8.91 7.87 -1.53
CA LYS A 44 -8.25 7.61 -0.25
C LYS A 44 -6.91 8.33 -0.15
N LYS A 45 -6.09 8.29 -1.20
CA LYS A 45 -4.79 8.97 -1.23
C LYS A 45 -4.95 10.49 -1.08
N LYS A 46 -5.87 11.09 -1.83
CA LYS A 46 -6.15 12.53 -1.74
C LYS A 46 -6.60 12.95 -0.34
N ARG A 47 -7.53 12.22 0.27
CA ARG A 47 -7.98 12.49 1.65
C ARG A 47 -6.83 12.41 2.66
N ARG A 48 -5.97 11.40 2.50
CA ARG A 48 -4.78 11.21 3.34
C ARG A 48 -3.81 12.38 3.23
N GLU A 49 -3.53 12.85 2.02
CA GLU A 49 -2.69 14.03 1.76
C GLU A 49 -3.26 15.28 2.44
N GLU A 50 -4.58 15.51 2.33
CA GLU A 50 -5.28 16.63 2.99
C GLU A 50 -5.18 16.58 4.52
N LEU A 51 -5.34 15.39 5.12
CA LEU A 51 -5.26 15.21 6.58
C LEU A 51 -3.84 15.36 7.13
N LEU A 52 -2.82 14.95 6.36
CA LEU A 52 -1.42 14.97 6.81
C LEU A 52 -0.72 16.30 6.53
N ALA A 53 -1.20 17.10 5.57
CA ALA A 53 -0.58 18.37 5.19
C ALA A 53 -0.36 19.34 6.38
N PRO A 54 -1.31 19.53 7.32
CA PRO A 54 -1.11 20.42 8.47
C PRO A 54 -0.04 19.93 9.45
N LEU A 55 0.24 18.63 9.49
CA LEU A 55 1.20 18.04 10.42
C LEU A 55 2.65 18.19 9.93
N GLY A 56 2.87 18.61 8.69
CA GLY A 56 4.22 18.76 8.11
C GLY A 56 5.01 17.45 8.03
N VAL A 57 4.32 16.31 8.12
CA VAL A 57 4.93 14.98 8.14
C VAL A 57 5.14 14.49 6.72
N LYS A 58 6.39 14.13 6.38
CA LYS A 58 6.69 13.49 5.11
C LYS A 58 6.33 12.01 5.15
N GLU A 59 5.42 11.60 4.29
CA GLU A 59 5.12 10.18 4.05
C GLU A 59 6.15 9.57 3.09
N PHE A 60 6.62 8.35 3.41
CA PHE A 60 7.64 7.63 2.64
C PHE A 60 7.16 6.27 2.11
N PHE A 61 5.90 5.93 2.37
CA PHE A 61 5.36 4.59 2.12
C PHE A 61 4.15 4.69 1.20
N VAL A 62 4.07 3.79 0.22
CA VAL A 62 2.97 3.73 -0.74
C VAL A 62 1.77 3.01 -0.11
N GLU A 63 2.05 1.96 0.64
CA GLU A 63 1.06 1.12 1.31
C GLU A 63 1.56 0.75 2.70
N GLY A 64 0.63 0.49 3.61
CA GLY A 64 0.96 -0.09 4.89
C GLY A 64 -0.24 -0.68 5.62
N LYS A 65 0.07 -1.49 6.62
CA LYS A 65 -0.89 -2.16 7.49
C LYS A 65 -0.31 -2.20 8.89
N ILE A 66 -1.14 -1.84 9.86
CA ILE A 66 -0.85 -1.96 11.28
C ILE A 66 -1.85 -2.94 11.89
N SER A 67 -1.38 -3.84 12.74
CA SER A 67 -2.25 -4.72 13.52
C SER A 67 -1.81 -4.75 14.98
N ILE A 68 -2.80 -4.77 15.87
CA ILE A 68 -2.60 -4.83 17.31
C ILE A 68 -3.27 -6.10 17.83
N ASN A 69 -2.52 -6.92 18.56
CA ASN A 69 -3.05 -8.08 19.24
C ASN A 69 -3.75 -7.65 20.53
N LYS A 70 -5.08 -7.61 20.48
CA LYS A 70 -5.92 -7.22 21.62
C LYS A 70 -5.80 -8.14 22.84
N ARG A 71 -5.34 -9.40 22.65
CA ARG A 71 -5.18 -10.35 23.76
C ARG A 71 -3.93 -10.08 24.60
N THR A 72 -2.85 -9.63 23.95
CA THR A 72 -1.57 -9.35 24.62
C THR A 72 -1.42 -7.89 25.01
N CYS A 73 -2.17 -6.99 24.38
CA CYS A 73 -2.15 -5.57 24.68
C CYS A 73 -2.64 -5.28 26.12
N LYS A 74 -1.77 -4.70 26.94
CA LYS A 74 -2.11 -4.18 28.28
C LYS A 74 -2.56 -2.72 28.22
N GLY A 75 -3.46 -2.42 27.26
CA GLY A 75 -3.83 -1.06 26.89
C GLY A 75 -4.32 -0.21 28.07
N VAL A 76 -5.00 -0.84 29.04
CA VAL A 76 -5.74 -0.15 30.12
C VAL A 76 -4.83 0.71 30.98
N GLU A 77 -3.58 0.31 31.15
CA GLU A 77 -2.64 0.93 32.10
C GLU A 77 -1.41 1.55 31.42
N CYS A 78 -1.10 1.16 30.18
CA CYS A 78 0.19 1.50 29.54
C CYS A 78 0.15 2.83 28.77
N LYS A 79 -0.80 3.02 27.84
CA LYS A 79 -0.97 4.21 26.98
C LYS A 79 0.29 4.73 26.23
N LEU A 80 1.41 4.00 26.24
CA LEU A 80 2.70 4.46 25.70
C LEU A 80 2.66 4.69 24.19
N CYS A 81 2.06 3.76 23.43
CA CYS A 81 2.00 3.87 21.97
C CYS A 81 1.12 5.03 21.47
N VAL A 82 0.10 5.42 22.24
CA VAL A 82 -0.76 6.58 21.94
C VAL A 82 0.05 7.85 22.12
N LYS A 83 0.75 8.00 23.25
CA LYS A 83 1.62 9.15 23.54
C LYS A 83 2.78 9.29 22.56
N ALA A 84 3.33 8.18 22.09
CA ALA A 84 4.45 8.16 21.15
C ALA A 84 4.04 8.40 19.68
N CYS A 85 2.74 8.46 19.36
CA CYS A 85 2.29 8.58 17.98
C CYS A 85 2.42 10.03 17.48
N PRO A 86 3.25 10.32 16.47
CA PRO A 86 3.47 11.68 16.01
C PRO A 86 2.25 12.29 15.30
N THR A 87 1.37 11.45 14.74
CA THR A 87 0.18 11.89 13.99
C THR A 87 -1.12 11.69 14.76
N ASN A 88 -1.05 11.26 16.04
CA ASN A 88 -2.22 10.91 16.84
C ASN A 88 -3.15 9.87 16.19
N ALA A 89 -2.61 8.98 15.36
CA ALA A 89 -3.37 7.92 14.69
C ALA A 89 -3.89 6.84 15.65
N LEU A 90 -3.28 6.71 16.83
CA LEU A 90 -3.68 5.76 17.86
C LEU A 90 -4.49 6.49 18.94
N TYR A 91 -5.60 5.91 19.36
CA TYR A 91 -6.48 6.51 20.37
C TYR A 91 -7.05 5.46 21.32
N TRP A 92 -7.60 5.92 22.44
CA TRP A 92 -8.21 5.06 23.44
C TRP A 92 -9.70 4.86 23.17
N GLN A 93 -10.15 3.61 23.15
CA GLN A 93 -11.57 3.27 23.07
C GLN A 93 -12.16 3.05 24.45
N SER A 94 -13.46 3.33 24.61
CA SER A 94 -14.18 3.20 25.88
C SER A 94 -14.14 1.80 26.48
N LYS A 95 -13.92 0.77 25.65
CA LYS A 95 -13.85 -0.65 26.06
C LYS A 95 -12.48 -1.10 26.58
N GLY A 96 -11.54 -0.17 26.73
CA GLY A 96 -10.20 -0.51 27.19
C GLY A 96 -9.28 -1.03 26.08
N GLU A 97 -9.62 -0.78 24.82
CA GLU A 97 -8.87 -1.21 23.64
C GLU A 97 -8.24 -0.01 22.92
N ILE A 98 -7.18 -0.27 22.16
CA ILE A 98 -6.54 0.75 21.32
C ILE A 98 -7.23 0.76 19.96
N GLY A 99 -7.75 1.91 19.59
CA GLY A 99 -8.26 2.20 18.26
C GLY A 99 -7.15 2.75 17.34
N ILE A 100 -7.33 2.54 16.03
CA ILE A 100 -6.40 3.01 15.01
C ILE A 100 -7.19 3.74 13.93
N THR A 101 -6.75 4.94 13.60
CA THR A 101 -7.20 5.69 12.42
C THR A 101 -6.16 5.49 11.31
N GLU A 102 -6.44 4.57 10.38
CA GLU A 102 -5.48 4.17 9.33
C GLU A 102 -5.09 5.35 8.41
N GLU A 103 -6.00 6.30 8.21
CA GLU A 103 -5.78 7.50 7.40
C GLU A 103 -4.70 8.42 7.98
N LEU A 104 -4.51 8.42 9.30
CA LEU A 104 -3.48 9.22 9.97
C LEU A 104 -2.18 8.44 10.22
N CYS A 105 -2.20 7.12 10.08
CA CYS A 105 -1.08 6.27 10.44
C CYS A 105 -0.04 6.20 9.31
N ILE A 106 1.08 6.93 9.45
CA ILE A 106 2.21 6.93 8.50
C ILE A 106 3.13 5.70 8.60
N TYR A 107 2.74 4.67 9.36
CA TYR A 107 3.50 3.43 9.57
C TYR A 107 4.95 3.65 10.05
N CYS A 108 5.21 4.69 10.85
CA CYS A 108 6.57 5.10 11.24
C CYS A 108 7.30 4.06 12.11
N GLY A 109 6.58 3.30 12.94
CA GLY A 109 7.14 2.31 13.86
C GLY A 109 7.31 2.78 15.30
N ALA A 110 6.97 4.04 15.63
CA ALA A 110 7.06 4.56 16.99
C ALA A 110 6.29 3.73 18.02
N CYS A 111 5.11 3.20 17.63
CA CYS A 111 4.31 2.34 18.49
C CYS A 111 4.96 0.99 18.79
N VAL A 112 5.72 0.42 17.84
CA VAL A 112 6.44 -0.85 18.05
C VAL A 112 7.62 -0.64 19.00
N ILE A 113 8.35 0.46 18.87
CA ILE A 113 9.47 0.77 19.78
C ILE A 113 9.01 0.97 21.21
N ASN A 114 7.87 1.65 21.41
CA ASN A 114 7.35 2.00 22.73
C ASN A 114 6.45 0.93 23.35
N CYS A 115 6.16 -0.15 22.62
CA CYS A 115 5.38 -1.24 23.18
C CYS A 115 6.29 -2.09 24.08
N ILE A 116 5.91 -2.24 25.34
CA ILE A 116 6.62 -3.11 26.30
C ILE A 116 6.38 -4.61 26.04
N VAL A 117 5.37 -4.94 25.22
CA VAL A 117 5.04 -6.32 24.87
C VAL A 117 5.48 -6.59 23.44
N ASP A 118 6.48 -7.45 23.29
CA ASP A 118 6.93 -7.90 21.97
C ASP A 118 5.78 -8.56 21.20
N ASP A 119 5.76 -8.36 19.89
CA ASP A 119 4.76 -8.89 18.96
C ASP A 119 3.30 -8.44 19.17
N CYS A 120 3.06 -7.52 20.11
CA CYS A 120 1.75 -6.94 20.32
C CYS A 120 1.32 -6.08 19.13
N ILE A 121 2.24 -5.26 18.59
CA ILE A 121 1.98 -4.40 17.44
C ILE A 121 2.82 -4.89 16.28
N LYS A 122 2.20 -5.09 15.12
CA LYS A 122 2.87 -5.52 13.89
C LYS A 122 2.63 -4.48 12.81
N ILE A 123 3.70 -4.09 12.13
CA ILE A 123 3.63 -3.18 11.00
C ILE A 123 4.17 -3.89 9.77
N LEU A 124 3.44 -3.73 8.66
CA LEU A 124 3.89 -4.03 7.31
C LEU A 124 3.79 -2.73 6.52
N ARG A 125 4.83 -2.34 5.80
CA ARG A 125 4.82 -1.15 4.93
C ARG A 125 5.64 -1.38 3.67
N LYS A 126 5.26 -0.72 2.59
CA LYS A 126 5.90 -0.82 1.28
C LYS A 126 6.43 0.53 0.85
N ARG A 127 7.70 0.57 0.45
CA ARG A 127 8.38 1.77 -0.08
C ARG A 127 8.09 1.96 -1.57
N GLU A 128 8.40 3.15 -2.09
CA GLU A 128 8.29 3.47 -3.52
C GLU A 128 9.17 2.59 -4.41
N ASN A 129 10.32 2.13 -3.90
CA ASN A 129 11.20 1.19 -4.59
C ASN A 129 10.69 -0.26 -4.58
N GLY A 130 9.50 -0.52 -4.01
CA GLY A 130 8.90 -1.85 -3.90
C GLY A 130 9.38 -2.69 -2.71
N GLU A 131 10.37 -2.23 -1.94
CA GLU A 131 10.83 -2.94 -0.73
C GLU A 131 9.70 -3.00 0.31
N VAL A 132 9.46 -4.20 0.84
CA VAL A 132 8.47 -4.45 1.89
C VAL A 132 9.19 -4.64 3.22
N GLU A 133 8.77 -3.88 4.21
CA GLU A 133 9.30 -3.91 5.56
C GLU A 133 8.26 -4.46 6.52
N LYS A 134 8.68 -5.42 7.35
CA LYS A 134 7.84 -6.01 8.40
C LYS A 134 8.62 -6.07 9.70
N PHE A 135 8.00 -5.58 10.78
CA PHE A 135 8.59 -5.60 12.10
C PHE A 135 7.50 -5.55 13.18
N SER A 136 7.84 -6.10 14.34
CA SER A 136 6.91 -6.25 15.47
C SER A 136 7.59 -6.16 16.84
N THR A 137 8.90 -5.96 16.86
CA THR A 137 9.69 -5.80 18.09
C THR A 137 10.64 -4.61 17.94
N PRO A 138 11.04 -3.95 19.05
CA PRO A 138 12.03 -2.88 19.01
C PRO A 138 13.35 -3.29 18.36
N ARG A 139 13.78 -4.55 18.60
CA ARG A 139 15.01 -5.10 18.02
C ARG A 139 14.95 -5.17 16.49
N THR A 140 13.87 -5.73 15.94
CA THR A 140 13.71 -5.86 14.48
C THR A 140 13.60 -4.51 13.80
N PHE A 141 12.88 -3.57 14.39
CA PHE A 141 12.78 -2.21 13.87
C PHE A 141 14.11 -1.45 13.93
N THR A 142 14.83 -1.52 15.05
CA THR A 142 16.12 -0.83 15.20
C THR A 142 17.16 -1.38 14.23
N MET A 143 17.21 -2.70 14.05
CA MET A 143 18.09 -3.34 13.07
C MET A 143 17.77 -2.89 11.63
N LEU A 144 16.49 -2.81 11.26
CA LEU A 144 16.06 -2.28 9.98
C LEU A 144 16.54 -0.84 9.76
N GLN A 145 16.31 0.04 10.75
CA GLN A 145 16.73 1.45 10.66
C GLN A 145 18.26 1.60 10.60
N HIS A 146 18.99 0.76 11.33
CA HIS A 146 20.44 0.71 11.26
C HIS A 146 20.92 0.35 9.84
N ASN A 147 20.32 -0.67 9.23
CA ASN A 147 20.69 -1.11 7.88
C ASN A 147 20.41 -0.04 6.82
N ILE A 148 19.25 0.62 6.90
CA ILE A 148 18.90 1.75 6.01
C ILE A 148 19.93 2.88 6.19
N SER A 149 20.25 3.22 7.44
CA SER A 149 21.20 4.28 7.76
C SER A 149 22.61 3.93 7.28
N ALA A 150 23.02 2.67 7.39
CA ALA A 150 24.31 2.19 6.88
C ALA A 150 24.41 2.33 5.36
N LYS A 151 23.36 1.94 4.60
CA LYS A 151 23.30 2.14 3.15
C LYS A 151 23.43 3.62 2.78
N LYS A 152 22.66 4.50 3.42
CA LYS A 152 22.73 5.96 3.20
C LYS A 152 24.10 6.55 3.50
N ARG A 153 24.77 6.08 4.57
CA ARG A 153 26.15 6.48 4.90
C ARG A 153 27.12 6.05 3.80
N GLN A 154 27.00 4.83 3.30
CA GLN A 154 27.83 4.35 2.19
C GLN A 154 27.60 5.15 0.90
N GLU A 155 26.35 5.44 0.55
CA GLU A 155 25.99 6.28 -0.60
C GLU A 155 26.59 7.68 -0.48
N ARG A 156 26.49 8.30 0.70
CA ARG A 156 27.10 9.60 0.99
C ARG A 156 28.62 9.58 0.84
N VAL A 157 29.28 8.55 1.36
CA VAL A 157 30.74 8.39 1.22
C VAL A 157 31.11 8.26 -0.25
N LYS A 158 30.42 7.40 -1.02
CA LYS A 158 30.67 7.22 -2.46
C LYS A 158 30.39 8.49 -3.27
N ALA A 159 29.41 9.31 -2.86
CA ALA A 159 29.13 10.57 -3.53
C ALA A 159 30.24 11.61 -3.33
N ILE A 160 30.84 11.66 -2.14
CA ILE A 160 31.93 12.60 -1.83
C ILE A 160 33.27 12.06 -2.34
N PHE A 161 33.48 10.75 -2.25
CA PHE A 161 34.70 10.05 -2.65
C PHE A 161 34.33 8.87 -3.55
N PRO A 162 34.14 9.11 -4.85
CA PRO A 162 33.75 8.05 -5.79
C PRO A 162 34.80 6.96 -5.92
N THR A 163 36.09 7.35 -5.82
CA THR A 163 37.22 6.43 -5.90
C THR A 163 38.26 6.74 -4.83
N ILE A 164 39.16 5.78 -4.60
CA ILE A 164 40.25 5.90 -3.63
C ILE A 164 41.23 6.98 -4.08
N GLU A 165 41.49 7.10 -5.38
CA GLU A 165 42.39 8.11 -5.95
C GLU A 165 41.89 9.53 -5.67
N VAL A 166 40.58 9.77 -5.76
CA VAL A 166 39.97 11.08 -5.43
C VAL A 166 40.14 11.40 -3.95
N TYR A 167 40.00 10.41 -3.07
CA TYR A 167 40.24 10.59 -1.63
C TYR A 167 41.72 10.93 -1.36
N LEU A 168 42.65 10.14 -1.92
CA LEU A 168 44.08 10.37 -1.76
C LEU A 168 44.50 11.73 -2.30
N LYS A 169 44.09 12.13 -3.50
CA LYS A 169 44.40 13.45 -4.06
C LYS A 169 43.97 14.62 -3.15
N ARG A 170 42.92 14.45 -2.34
CA ARG A 170 42.40 15.49 -1.46
C ARG A 170 43.10 15.58 -0.11
N TYR A 171 43.60 14.46 0.41
CA TYR A 171 44.08 14.36 1.80
C TYR A 171 45.46 13.72 1.95
N GLN A 172 46.11 13.32 0.87
CA GLN A 172 47.50 12.88 0.90
C GLN A 172 48.39 14.12 1.09
N PRO A 173 49.33 14.11 2.07
CA PRO A 173 50.19 15.26 2.39
C PRO A 173 51.11 15.69 1.24
#